data_AF-A0A7G6U926-F1
#
_entry.id   AF-A0A7G6U926-F1
#
_cell.length_a   1.000
_cell.length_b   1.000
_cell.length_c   1.000
_cell.angle_alpha   90.00
_cell.angle_beta   90.00
_cell.angle_gamma   90.00
#
_symmetry.space_group_name_H-M   'P 1'
#
loop_
_entity.id
_entity.type
_entity.pdbx_description
1 polymer ?
#
loop_
_entity_poly.entity_id
_entity_poly.type
_entity_poly.pdbx_seq_one_letter_code
_entity_poly.pdbx_strand_id
1 'polypeptide(L)'
;MRRVVQCFRDGVRPFPDGTIVARLAYRYEASEQNNAIFGQPQSFVAGLPTNVQISVKDSKKYANSGGYGQFENGKANPSAELMNMCFACHTSHLTSLL
;
A
#
# COMPACT_ATOMS: atom_id res chain seq x y z
N MET A 1 18.66 11.21 -12.31
CA MET A 1 17.40 10.47 -12.11
C MET A 1 16.66 11.09 -10.92
N ARG A 2 15.38 11.49 -11.07
CA ARG A 2 14.60 12.04 -9.95
C ARG A 2 14.29 10.92 -8.95
N ARG A 3 14.36 11.21 -7.65
CA ARG A 3 13.95 10.27 -6.59
C ARG A 3 12.41 10.15 -6.57
N VAL A 4 11.89 8.96 -6.28
CA VAL A 4 10.42 8.70 -6.26
C VAL A 4 9.66 9.68 -5.38
N VAL A 5 10.21 10.05 -4.21
CA VAL A 5 9.57 11.01 -3.29
C VAL A 5 9.37 12.38 -3.96
N GLN A 6 10.29 12.81 -4.81
CA GLN A 6 10.14 14.06 -5.55
C GLN A 6 9.07 13.93 -6.63
N CYS A 7 9.07 12.82 -7.39
CA CYS A 7 8.01 12.55 -8.36
C CYS A 7 6.63 12.48 -7.69
N PHE A 8 6.53 11.94 -6.48
CA PHE A 8 5.30 11.91 -5.70
C PHE A 8 4.80 13.33 -5.41
N ARG A 9 5.67 14.19 -4.86
CA ARG A 9 5.35 15.58 -4.51
C ARG A 9 5.00 16.43 -5.73
N ASP A 10 5.68 16.21 -6.86
CA ASP A 10 5.48 16.96 -8.10
C ASP A 10 4.31 16.42 -8.95
N GLY A 11 3.62 15.37 -8.50
CA GLY A 11 2.56 14.73 -9.29
C GLY A 11 3.04 14.02 -10.56
N VAL A 12 4.35 13.75 -10.69
CA VAL A 12 4.92 13.07 -11.86
C VAL A 12 4.60 11.58 -11.78
N ARG A 13 3.88 11.09 -12.80
CA ARG A 13 3.54 9.68 -13.03
C ARG A 13 3.73 9.32 -14.52
N PRO A 14 4.02 8.04 -14.85
CA PRO A 14 4.28 6.93 -13.94
C PRO A 14 5.56 7.12 -13.11
N PHE A 15 5.68 6.40 -11.99
CA PHE A 15 6.91 6.43 -11.21
C PHE A 15 8.08 5.77 -11.97
N PRO A 16 9.34 6.16 -11.69
CA PRO A 16 10.49 5.54 -12.34
C PRO A 16 10.63 4.06 -11.93
N ASP A 17 11.17 3.24 -12.84
CA ASP A 17 11.57 1.87 -12.53
C ASP A 17 12.52 1.81 -11.32
N GLY A 18 12.36 0.77 -10.52
CA GLY A 18 13.01 0.62 -9.20
C GLY A 18 12.23 1.27 -8.06
N THR A 19 11.09 1.91 -8.33
CA THR A 19 10.20 2.40 -7.27
C THR A 19 9.59 1.24 -6.48
N ILE A 20 9.63 1.34 -5.16
CA ILE A 20 8.97 0.41 -4.23
C ILE A 20 8.02 1.22 -3.36
N VAL A 21 6.74 0.84 -3.35
CA VAL A 21 5.72 1.40 -2.47
C VAL A 21 5.32 0.35 -1.45
N ALA A 22 5.39 0.70 -0.17
CA ALA A 22 4.93 -0.14 0.93
C ALA A 22 3.66 0.47 1.54
N ARG A 23 2.59 -0.33 1.63
CA ARG A 23 1.40 -0.03 2.41
C ARG A 23 1.41 -0.89 3.65
N LEU A 24 1.44 -0.23 4.81
CA LEU A 24 1.32 -0.86 6.12
C LEU A 24 -0.12 -0.74 6.58
N ALA A 25 -0.74 -1.88 6.93
CA ALA A 25 -2.10 -1.90 7.44
C ALA A 25 -2.12 -2.28 8.92
N TYR A 26 -2.96 -1.56 9.67
CA TYR A 26 -3.18 -1.75 11.10
C TYR A 26 -4.68 -1.85 11.36
N ARG A 27 -5.05 -2.45 12.50
CA ARG A 27 -6.42 -2.35 13.01
C ARG A 27 -6.76 -0.91 13.33
N TYR A 28 -7.99 -0.52 13.03
CA TYR A 28 -8.54 0.78 13.40
C TYR A 28 -9.18 0.64 14.78
N GLU A 29 -8.52 1.15 15.81
CA GLU A 29 -8.91 0.94 17.20
C GLU A 29 -9.22 2.27 17.88
N ALA A 30 -10.25 2.29 18.74
CA ALA A 30 -10.59 3.47 19.52
C ALA A 30 -9.49 3.72 20.58
N SER A 31 -9.14 4.98 20.80
CA SER A 31 -8.17 5.35 21.83
C SER A 31 -8.83 5.30 23.21
N GLU A 32 -8.49 4.28 24.01
CA GLU A 32 -8.98 4.18 25.40
C GLU A 32 -8.60 5.41 26.23
N GLN A 33 -7.39 5.94 26.03
CA GLN A 33 -6.92 7.15 26.70
C GLN A 33 -7.83 8.35 26.41
N ASN A 34 -8.21 8.56 25.14
CA ASN A 34 -9.08 9.68 24.79
C ASN A 34 -10.51 9.41 25.24
N ASN A 35 -10.98 8.17 25.15
CA ASN A 35 -12.31 7.79 25.60
C ASN A 35 -12.48 8.04 27.10
N ALA A 36 -11.43 7.85 27.91
CA ALA A 36 -11.46 8.16 29.34
C ALA A 36 -11.67 9.67 29.61
N ILE A 37 -11.22 10.55 28.71
CA ILE A 37 -11.39 12.00 28.81
C ILE A 37 -12.75 12.45 28.28
N PHE A 38 -13.17 11.88 27.14
CA PHE A 38 -14.35 12.35 26.41
C PHE A 38 -15.62 11.56 26.70
N GLY A 39 -15.52 10.44 27.40
CA GLY A 39 -16.65 9.57 27.73
C GLY A 39 -17.22 8.75 26.55
N GLN A 40 -16.62 8.84 25.37
CA GLN A 40 -17.12 8.18 24.15
C GLN A 40 -16.01 7.93 23.12
N PRO A 41 -16.14 6.87 22.28
CA PRO A 41 -15.27 6.64 21.13
C PRO A 41 -15.35 7.76 20.10
N GLN A 42 -14.32 8.60 20.05
CA GLN A 42 -14.23 9.67 19.03
C GLN A 42 -12.82 9.87 18.45
N SER A 43 -11.80 9.25 19.05
CA SER A 43 -10.43 9.27 18.55
C SER A 43 -9.96 7.85 18.30
N PHE A 44 -9.14 7.68 17.26
CA PHE A 44 -8.70 6.36 16.83
C PHE A 44 -7.20 6.34 16.60
N VAL A 45 -6.62 5.18 16.86
CA VAL A 45 -5.20 4.92 16.78
C VAL A 45 -4.96 3.65 15.96
N ALA A 46 -3.72 3.48 15.51
CA ALA A 46 -3.28 2.24 14.90
C ALA A 46 -3.15 1.16 15.99
N GLY A 47 -3.97 0.11 15.89
CA GLY A 47 -3.85 -1.09 16.70
C GLY A 47 -2.81 -2.06 16.16
N LEU A 48 -3.05 -3.36 16.32
CA LEU A 48 -2.13 -4.39 15.82
C LEU A 48 -1.99 -4.35 14.28
N PRO A 49 -0.77 -4.58 13.74
CA PRO A 49 -0.57 -4.69 12.30
C PRO A 49 -1.32 -5.90 11.74
N THR A 50 -1.87 -5.77 10.53
CA THR A 50 -2.65 -6.83 9.88
C THR A 50 -1.92 -7.42 8.67
N ASN A 51 -1.55 -6.58 7.71
CA ASN A 51 -0.80 -6.99 6.54
C ASN A 51 0.13 -5.89 6.04
N VAL A 52 1.08 -6.30 5.20
CA VAL A 52 1.94 -5.43 4.42
C VAL A 52 1.73 -5.73 2.95
N GLN A 53 1.54 -4.68 2.17
CA GLN A 53 1.45 -4.74 0.72
C GLN A 53 2.63 -4.01 0.09
N ILE A 54 3.29 -4.66 -0.85
CA ILE A 54 4.42 -4.10 -1.59
C ILE A 54 4.07 -4.05 -3.07
N SER A 55 4.29 -2.89 -3.70
CA SER A 55 4.25 -2.73 -5.15
C SER A 55 5.62 -2.31 -5.65
N VAL A 56 6.12 -2.96 -6.70
CA VAL A 56 7.42 -2.71 -7.31
C VAL A 56 7.22 -2.33 -8.77
N LYS A 57 7.66 -1.12 -9.13
CA LYS A 57 7.66 -0.67 -10.52
C LYS A 57 8.91 -1.21 -11.22
N ASP A 58 8.70 -2.15 -12.12
CA ASP A 58 9.69 -2.62 -13.08
C ASP A 58 8.98 -2.91 -14.40
N SER A 59 9.14 -1.99 -15.36
CA SER A 59 8.46 -2.05 -16.66
C SER A 59 8.81 -3.29 -17.47
N LYS A 60 9.96 -3.92 -17.23
CA LYS A 60 10.42 -5.11 -17.94
C LYS A 60 9.98 -6.38 -17.22
N LYS A 61 10.25 -6.46 -15.91
CA LYS A 61 10.01 -7.67 -15.12
C LYS A 61 8.53 -7.94 -14.86
N TYR A 62 7.73 -6.89 -14.70
CA TYR A 62 6.32 -7.00 -14.30
C TYR A 62 5.36 -6.37 -15.30
N ALA A 63 5.72 -6.33 -16.59
CA ALA A 63 4.93 -5.71 -17.66
C ALA A 63 3.45 -6.14 -17.66
N ASN A 64 3.15 -7.39 -17.30
CA ASN A 64 1.82 -7.98 -17.34
C ASN A 64 1.20 -8.27 -15.96
N SER A 65 1.91 -7.94 -14.86
CA SER A 65 1.47 -8.28 -13.50
C SER A 65 1.58 -7.12 -12.51
N GLY A 66 2.23 -6.01 -12.88
CA GLY A 66 2.32 -4.78 -12.09
C GLY A 66 3.14 -4.89 -10.78
N GLY A 67 3.71 -6.05 -10.46
CA GLY A 67 4.73 -6.22 -9.44
C GLY A 67 4.20 -6.12 -8.00
N TYR A 68 3.18 -6.90 -7.65
CA TYR A 68 2.56 -6.90 -6.32
C TYR A 68 3.06 -8.03 -5.42
N GLY A 69 3.03 -7.79 -4.11
CA GLY A 69 3.21 -8.78 -3.07
C GLY A 69 2.39 -8.46 -1.82
N GLN A 70 1.76 -9.49 -1.24
CA GLN A 70 1.01 -9.41 0.02
C GLN A 70 1.73 -10.23 1.08
N PHE A 71 1.81 -9.69 2.29
CA PHE A 71 2.37 -10.35 3.46
C PHE A 71 1.40 -10.29 4.62
N GLU A 72 1.12 -11.44 5.22
CA GLU A 72 0.21 -11.61 6.34
C GLU A 72 0.95 -12.33 7.45
N ASN A 73 0.92 -11.79 8.67
CA ASN A 73 1.66 -12.33 9.81
C ASN A 73 3.15 -12.60 9.52
N GLY A 74 3.77 -11.69 8.75
CA GLY A 74 5.18 -11.79 8.35
C GLY A 74 5.48 -12.83 7.26
N LYS A 75 4.48 -13.50 6.69
CA LYS A 75 4.63 -14.51 5.64
C LYS A 75 4.09 -14.01 4.32
N ALA A 76 4.78 -14.32 3.23
CA ALA A 76 4.29 -14.02 1.89
C ALA A 76 3.03 -14.85 1.57
N ASN A 77 2.03 -14.20 0.98
CA ASN A 77 0.85 -14.85 0.43
C ASN A 77 1.05 -15.02 -1.09
N PRO A 78 1.26 -16.26 -1.59
CA PRO A 78 1.58 -16.51 -3.00
C PRO A 78 0.34 -16.58 -3.91
N SER A 79 -0.85 -16.19 -3.44
CA SER A 79 -2.08 -16.27 -4.21
C SER A 79 -2.03 -15.40 -5.48
N ALA A 80 -1.99 -16.06 -6.64
CA ALA A 80 -2.03 -15.38 -7.93
C ALA A 80 -3.36 -14.65 -8.16
N GLU A 81 -4.47 -15.22 -7.69
CA GLU A 81 -5.78 -14.59 -7.75
C GLU A 81 -5.79 -13.24 -7.01
N LEU A 82 -5.23 -13.21 -5.80
CA LEU A 82 -5.10 -11.98 -5.02
C LEU A 82 -4.27 -10.92 -5.76
N MET A 83 -3.11 -11.31 -6.29
CA MET A 83 -2.25 -10.39 -7.04
C MET A 83 -2.95 -9.84 -8.30
N ASN A 84 -3.70 -10.68 -9.01
CA ASN A 84 -4.43 -10.27 -10.20
C ASN A 84 -5.57 -9.29 -9.87
N MET A 85 -6.26 -9.46 -8.74
CA MET A 85 -7.25 -8.48 -8.27
C MET A 85 -6.61 -7.13 -7.95
N CYS A 86 -5.44 -7.13 -7.29
CA CYS A 86 -4.68 -5.90 -7.04
C CYS A 86 -4.31 -5.20 -8.35
N PHE A 87 -3.73 -5.94 -9.30
CA PHE A 87 -3.33 -5.40 -10.59
C PHE A 87 -4.51 -4.79 -11.34
N ALA A 88 -5.61 -5.53 -11.51
CA ALA A 88 -6.79 -5.08 -12.25
C ALA A 88 -7.37 -3.77 -11.67
N CYS A 89 -7.48 -3.67 -10.35
CA CYS A 89 -7.99 -2.47 -9.68
C CYS A 89 -7.05 -1.27 -9.88
N HIS A 90 -5.74 -1.47 -9.70
CA HIS A 90 -4.77 -0.39 -9.84
C HIS A 90 -4.56 0.06 -11.29
N THR A 91 -4.74 -0.82 -12.28
CA THR A 91 -4.71 -0.45 -13.70
C THR A 91 -5.98 0.24 -14.17
N SER A 92 -7.09 0.15 -13.44
CA SER A 92 -8.32 0.87 -13.79
C SER A 92 -8.24 2.38 -13.53
N HIS A 93 -7.21 2.83 -12.80
CA HIS A 93 -6.97 4.22 -12.43
C HIS A 93 -5.55 4.69 -12.81
N LEU A 94 -5.12 4.38 -14.04
CA LEU A 94 -3.77 4.55 -14.63
C LEU A 94 -3.09 5.95 -14.55
N THR A 95 -3.63 6.89 -13.77
CA THR A 95 -2.98 8.16 -13.45
C THR A 95 -2.10 8.14 -12.20
N SER A 96 -2.08 7.08 -11.37
CA SER A 96 -1.55 7.22 -10.01
C SER A 96 -0.33 6.38 -9.58
N LEU A 97 -0.07 5.17 -10.07
CA LEU A 97 0.88 4.28 -9.36
C LEU A 97 1.80 3.38 -10.20
N LEU A 98 1.49 3.11 -11.46
CA LEU A 98 2.30 2.28 -12.37
C LEU A 98 2.59 2.99 -13.67
#